data_AF-A0A9Q1QYW5-F1
#
_entry.id   AF-A0A9Q1QYW5-F1
#
_cell.length_a   1.000
_cell.length_b   1.000
_cell.length_c   1.000
_cell.angle_alpha   90.00
_cell.angle_beta   90.00
_cell.angle_gamma   90.00
#
_symmetry.space_group_name_H-M   'P 1'
#
loop_
_entity.id
_entity.type
_entity.pdbx_description
1 polymer ?
#
loop_
_entity_poly.entity_id
_entity_poly.type
_entity_poly.pdbx_seq_one_letter_code
_entity_poly.pdbx_strand_id
1 'polypeptide(L)'
;MEKGNDNETNEIMEIPKNITIRRVLGLLMANTDGDEKKKVISLGIGDPTAYSCFRTTDAAVQVVADSLVSGKYNGYPPAIGLPRTRE
;
A
#
# COMPACT_ATOMS: atom_id res chain seq x y z
N MET A 1 19.53 -44.30 31.73
CA MET A 1 19.71 -42.83 31.71
C MET A 1 18.65 -42.26 30.79
N GLU A 2 17.51 -41.96 31.39
CA GLU A 2 16.46 -41.06 30.89
C GLU A 2 17.00 -39.61 31.03
N LYS A 3 16.71 -38.59 30.21
CA LYS A 3 15.53 -38.25 29.41
C LYS A 3 15.93 -37.37 28.21
N GLY A 4 15.19 -37.47 27.12
CA GLY A 4 15.07 -36.40 26.13
C GLY A 4 14.25 -35.25 26.71
N ASN A 5 14.60 -34.00 26.36
CA ASN A 5 13.75 -32.84 26.61
C ASN A 5 14.14 -31.67 25.71
N ASP A 6 13.60 -31.68 24.52
CA ASP A 6 13.52 -30.57 23.58
C ASP A 6 12.03 -30.31 23.29
N ASN A 7 11.26 -30.13 24.37
CA ASN A 7 9.99 -29.42 24.30
C ASN A 7 10.29 -27.93 24.15
N GLU A 8 10.61 -27.52 22.93
CA GLU A 8 10.51 -26.13 22.51
C GLU A 8 9.01 -25.83 22.36
N THR A 9 8.38 -25.42 23.45
CA THR A 9 7.04 -24.85 23.45
C THR A 9 7.04 -23.65 22.52
N ASN A 10 6.56 -23.87 21.29
CA ASN A 10 6.05 -22.80 20.44
C ASN A 10 4.84 -22.21 21.17
N GLU A 11 5.08 -21.26 22.08
CA GLU A 11 4.04 -20.34 22.54
C GLU A 11 3.47 -19.72 21.28
N ILE A 12 2.24 -20.12 20.94
CA ILE A 12 1.43 -19.43 19.95
C ILE A 12 1.17 -18.06 20.56
N MET A 13 2.05 -17.11 20.25
CA MET A 13 1.87 -15.72 20.63
C MET A 13 0.50 -15.31 20.11
N GLU A 14 -0.44 -15.06 21.02
CA GLU A 14 -1.77 -14.54 20.69
C GLU A 14 -1.56 -13.29 19.84
N ILE A 15 -1.72 -13.43 18.52
CA ILE A 15 -1.53 -12.32 17.59
C ILE A 15 -2.61 -11.31 17.95
N PRO A 16 -2.25 -10.08 18.36
CA PRO A 16 -3.23 -9.07 18.68
C PRO A 16 -4.16 -8.90 17.49
N LYS A 17 -5.47 -9.05 17.71
CA LYS A 17 -6.50 -8.97 16.65
C LYS A 17 -6.53 -7.63 15.91
N ASN A 18 -5.76 -6.63 16.38
CA ASN A 18 -5.63 -5.29 15.81
C ASN A 18 -4.33 -5.06 15.02
N ILE A 19 -3.54 -6.10 14.72
CA ILE A 19 -2.33 -5.93 13.93
C ILE A 19 -2.67 -5.63 12.46
N THR A 20 -2.06 -4.59 11.89
CA THR A 20 -2.26 -4.20 10.49
C THR A 20 -1.10 -4.67 9.63
N ILE A 21 -1.37 -4.93 8.35
CA ILE A 21 -0.34 -5.29 7.35
C ILE A 21 0.77 -4.22 7.33
N ARG A 22 0.39 -2.93 7.39
CA ARG A 22 1.33 -1.81 7.43
C ARG A 22 2.27 -1.88 8.64
N ARG A 23 1.78 -2.30 9.81
CA ARG A 23 2.60 -2.43 11.03
C ARG A 23 3.62 -3.56 10.90
N VAL A 24 3.21 -4.72 10.41
CA VAL A 24 4.11 -5.86 10.20
C VAL A 24 5.17 -5.51 9.14
N LEU A 25 4.76 -4.92 8.03
CA LEU A 25 5.67 -4.49 6.97
C LEU A 25 6.70 -3.47 7.49
N GLY A 26 6.26 -2.47 8.28
CA GLY A 26 7.16 -1.50 8.89
C GLY A 26 8.17 -2.13 9.84
N LEU A 27 7.77 -3.13 10.63
CA LEU A 27 8.67 -3.89 11.50
C LEU A 27 9.72 -4.67 10.69
N LEU A 28 9.29 -5.35 9.63
CA LEU A 28 10.21 -6.09 8.75
C LEU A 28 11.22 -5.15 8.09
N MET A 29 10.77 -4.02 7.55
CA MET A 29 11.66 -3.03 6.92
C MET A 29 12.66 -2.40 7.90
N ALA A 30 12.26 -2.18 9.16
CA ALA A 30 13.14 -1.63 10.19
C ALA A 30 14.23 -2.61 10.67
N ASN A 31 14.00 -3.92 10.52
CA ASN A 31 14.93 -4.98 10.94
C ASN A 31 15.64 -5.66 9.76
N THR A 32 15.47 -5.15 8.54
CA THR A 32 16.20 -5.67 7.38
C THR A 32 17.52 -4.92 7.26
N ASP A 33 18.64 -5.63 7.37
CA ASP A 33 19.96 -5.06 7.16
C ASP A 33 20.05 -4.52 5.73
N GLY A 34 20.40 -3.24 5.60
CA GLY A 34 20.67 -2.58 4.32
C GLY A 34 21.97 -3.05 3.67
N ASP A 35 22.40 -4.30 3.90
CA ASP A 35 23.61 -4.87 3.35
C ASP A 35 23.50 -4.84 1.81
N GLU A 36 24.41 -4.11 1.17
CA GLU A 36 24.36 -3.78 -0.26
C GLU A 36 24.36 -5.02 -1.17
N LYS A 37 24.68 -6.19 -0.60
CA LYS A 37 24.68 -7.48 -1.29
C LYS A 37 23.29 -7.97 -1.68
N LYS A 38 22.22 -7.55 -0.99
CA LYS A 38 20.84 -7.98 -1.29
C LYS A 38 19.85 -6.81 -1.21
N LYS A 39 19.32 -6.43 -2.36
CA LYS A 39 18.26 -5.42 -2.45
C LYS A 39 16.93 -5.96 -1.94
N VAL A 40 16.30 -5.23 -1.03
CA VAL A 40 14.95 -5.52 -0.54
C VAL A 40 13.93 -5.22 -1.65
N ILE A 41 13.05 -6.20 -1.94
CA ILE A 41 11.91 -6.02 -2.82
C ILE A 41 10.66 -5.98 -1.94
N SER A 42 10.03 -4.82 -1.85
CA SER A 42 8.72 -4.71 -1.18
C SER A 42 7.66 -5.37 -2.08
N LEU A 43 6.89 -6.31 -1.54
CA LEU A 43 5.73 -6.92 -2.18
C LEU A 43 4.44 -6.74 -1.34
N GLY A 44 4.55 -6.04 -0.21
CA GLY A 44 3.44 -5.80 0.72
C GLY A 44 2.78 -4.44 0.56
N ILE A 45 3.25 -3.61 -0.38
CA ILE A 45 2.69 -2.29 -0.68
C ILE A 45 1.64 -2.45 -1.78
N GLY A 46 0.38 -2.11 -1.46
CA GLY A 46 -0.72 -2.13 -2.42
C GLY A 46 -0.85 -0.86 -3.28
N ASP A 47 -0.01 0.15 -3.02
CA ASP A 47 0.05 1.38 -3.82
C ASP A 47 0.90 1.15 -5.09
N PRO A 48 0.29 1.10 -6.29
CA PRO A 48 1.03 0.89 -7.53
C PRO A 48 1.99 2.05 -7.82
N THR A 49 1.70 3.27 -7.36
CA THR A 49 2.51 4.46 -7.65
C THR A 49 3.87 4.45 -6.96
N ALA A 50 4.06 3.55 -5.99
CA ALA A 50 5.35 3.33 -5.33
C ALA A 50 6.44 2.85 -6.31
N TYR A 51 6.06 2.32 -7.49
CA TYR A 51 7.01 1.91 -8.52
C TYR A 51 6.94 2.85 -9.72
N SER A 52 8.11 3.26 -10.22
CA SER A 52 8.24 4.22 -11.32
C SER A 52 7.63 3.77 -12.66
N CYS A 53 7.28 2.49 -12.78
CA CYS A 53 6.64 1.88 -13.95
C CYS A 53 5.12 2.07 -14.00
N PHE A 54 4.46 2.39 -12.88
CA PHE A 54 3.03 2.70 -12.86
C PHE A 54 2.84 4.21 -12.82
N ARG A 55 2.71 4.81 -14.01
CA ARG A 55 2.44 6.25 -14.18
C ARG A 55 1.02 6.46 -14.65
N THR A 56 0.44 7.59 -14.24
CA THR A 56 -0.81 8.06 -14.84
C THR A 56 -0.61 8.27 -16.34
N THR A 57 -1.65 8.00 -17.14
CA THR A 57 -1.61 8.26 -18.58
C THR A 57 -1.63 9.77 -18.85
N ASP A 58 -0.91 10.20 -19.89
CA ASP A 58 -0.86 11.61 -20.30
C ASP A 58 -2.26 12.17 -20.60
N ALA A 59 -3.17 11.34 -21.12
CA ALA A 59 -4.56 11.73 -21.37
C ALA A 59 -5.29 12.16 -20.09
N ALA A 60 -5.06 11.45 -18.98
CA ALA A 60 -5.68 11.77 -17.70
C ALA A 60 -5.10 13.08 -17.13
N VAL A 61 -3.80 13.28 -17.27
CA VAL A 61 -3.13 14.53 -16.86
C VAL A 61 -3.69 15.72 -17.63
N GLN A 62 -3.81 15.59 -18.96
CA GLN A 62 -4.31 16.66 -19.81
C GLN A 62 -5.77 17.01 -19.49
N VAL A 63 -6.63 16.01 -19.33
CA VAL A 63 -8.05 16.25 -19.02
C VAL A 63 -8.23 16.92 -17.65
N VAL A 64 -7.40 16.59 -16.66
CA VAL A 64 -7.41 17.28 -15.35
C VAL A 64 -7.00 18.74 -15.53
N ALA A 65 -5.94 19.02 -16.29
CA ALA A 65 -5.50 20.39 -16.56
C ALA A 65 -6.59 21.19 -17.31
N ASP A 66 -7.17 20.63 -18.36
CA ASP A 66 -8.22 21.26 -19.15
C ASP A 66 -9.48 21.52 -18.31
N SER A 67 -9.83 20.60 -17.41
CA SER A 67 -10.95 20.74 -16.49
C SER A 67 -10.75 21.93 -15.55
N LEU A 68 -9.55 22.10 -15.00
CA LEU A 68 -9.18 23.24 -14.15
C LEU A 68 -9.21 24.56 -14.93
N VAL A 69 -8.60 24.60 -16.12
CA VAL A 69 -8.58 25.79 -16.98
C VAL A 69 -9.99 26.19 -17.42
N SER A 70 -10.88 25.22 -17.66
CA SER A 70 -12.23 25.49 -18.11
C SER A 70 -13.11 26.19 -17.07
N GLY A 71 -12.81 26.04 -15.78
CA GLY A 71 -13.62 26.54 -14.67
C GLY A 71 -15.03 25.92 -14.56
N LYS A 72 -15.35 24.92 -15.39
CA LYS A 72 -16.71 24.35 -15.49
C LYS A 72 -17.09 23.42 -14.35
N TYR A 73 -16.09 22.89 -13.63
CA TYR A 73 -16.27 21.84 -12.64
C TYR A 73 -15.95 22.29 -11.21
N ASN A 74 -16.00 23.60 -10.95
CA ASN A 74 -15.67 24.19 -9.64
C ASN A 74 -16.87 24.22 -8.66
N GLY A 75 -18.07 23.92 -9.14
CA GLY A 75 -19.29 23.87 -8.32
C GLY A 75 -19.51 22.50 -7.66
N TYR A 76 -20.44 22.45 -6.71
CA TYR A 76 -20.84 21.18 -6.09
C TYR A 76 -21.55 20.28 -7.11
N PRO A 77 -21.13 19.00 -7.26
CA PRO A 77 -21.88 18.02 -8.04
C PRO A 77 -23.11 17.53 -7.26
N PRO A 78 -24.04 16.82 -7.92
CA PRO A 78 -25.06 16.03 -7.22
C PRO A 78 -24.41 15.05 -6.21
N ALA A 79 -25.16 14.60 -5.20
CA ALA A 79 -24.64 13.68 -4.17
C ALA A 79 -24.05 12.38 -4.74
N ILE A 80 -24.52 11.96 -5.92
CA ILE A 80 -24.05 10.77 -6.63
C ILE A 80 -22.99 11.09 -7.70
N GLY A 81 -22.54 12.34 -7.83
CA GLY A 81 -21.63 12.78 -8.89
C GLY A 81 -22.34 13.28 -10.15
N LEU A 82 -21.57 13.84 -11.08
CA LEU A 82 -22.07 14.39 -12.34
C LEU A 82 -22.65 13.27 -13.23
N PRO A 83 -23.81 13.47 -13.90
CA PRO A 83 -24.41 12.44 -14.76
C PRO A 83 -23.44 11.87 -15.81
N ARG A 84 -22.71 12.75 -16.51
CA ARG A 84 -21.70 12.36 -17.52
C ARG A 84 -20.51 11.55 -16.98
N THR A 85 -20.29 11.54 -15.67
CA THR A 85 -19.22 10.75 -15.03
C THR A 85 -19.72 9.36 -14.63
N ARG A 86 -21.04 9.15 -14.58
CA ARG A 86 -21.68 7.89 -14.21
C ARG A 86 -22.19 7.07 -15.39
N GLU A 87 -22.35 7.71 -16.55
CA GLU A 87 -22.63 7.07 -17.84
C GLU A 87 -21.38 6.35 -18.35
#